data_AF-A0A1T4N334-F1
#
_entry.id   AF-A0A1T4N334-F1
#
_cell.length_a   1.000
_cell.length_b   1.000
_cell.length_c   1.000
_cell.angle_alpha   90.00
_cell.angle_beta   90.00
_cell.angle_gamma   90.00
#
_symmetry.space_group_name_H-M   'P 1'
#
loop_
_entity.id
_entity.type
_entity.pdbx_description
1 polymer ?
#
loop_
_entity_poly.entity_id
_entity_poly.type
_entity_poly.pdbx_seq_one_letter_code
_entity_poly.pdbx_strand_id
1 'polypeptide(L)'
;MKVGEFIQNITGGKDFTVLREEGYIEEQDILGKDEILDRRTAARLMHIYMKKYLGLKDPTDISQAYCLRDLFDCRICAQHIAVMYVLGIMKAVKINDFMIFDSFAKVEEQEADNYIKMMLHRSNMMKIL
;
A
#
# COMPACT_ATOMS: atom_id res chain seq x y z
N MET A 1 13.23 -1.33 4.86
CA MET A 1 12.78 0.00 5.32
C MET A 1 11.91 -0.15 6.56
N LYS A 2 11.91 0.85 7.45
CA LYS A 2 10.99 0.88 8.61
C LYS A 2 9.63 1.50 8.26
N VAL A 3 8.59 1.17 9.03
CA VAL A 3 7.23 1.73 8.84
C VAL A 3 7.25 3.27 8.87
N GLY A 4 7.95 3.86 9.84
CA GLY A 4 8.00 5.30 10.01
C GLY A 4 8.70 6.01 8.85
N GLU A 5 9.80 5.46 8.36
CA GLU A 5 10.52 5.98 7.18
C GLU A 5 9.61 6.01 5.95
N PHE A 6 8.85 4.94 5.73
CA PHE A 6 7.92 4.86 4.61
C PHE A 6 6.79 5.90 4.69
N ILE A 7 6.22 6.10 5.88
CA ILE A 7 5.21 7.13 6.13
C ILE A 7 5.77 8.52 5.81
N GLN A 8 6.99 8.81 6.27
CA GLN A 8 7.65 10.10 6.01
C GLN A 8 7.91 10.30 4.51
N ASN A 9 8.38 9.26 3.80
CA ASN A 9 8.64 9.31 2.37
C ASN A 9 7.38 9.58 1.54
N ILE A 10 6.25 8.95 1.89
CA ILE A 10 4.97 9.16 1.20
C ILE A 10 4.43 10.58 1.46
N THR A 11 4.55 11.06 2.69
CA THR A 11 3.87 12.28 3.14
C THR A 11 4.71 13.54 2.98
N GLY A 12 5.99 13.42 2.61
CA GLY A 12 6.91 14.54 2.52
C GLY A 12 7.30 15.10 3.89
N GLY A 13 7.38 14.24 4.90
CA GLY A 13 7.85 14.64 6.24
C GLY A 13 6.77 15.17 7.19
N LYS A 14 5.49 14.89 6.95
CA LYS A 14 4.39 15.38 7.82
C LYS A 14 4.48 14.77 9.22
N ASP A 15 4.05 15.55 10.22
CA ASP A 15 4.03 15.13 11.62
C ASP A 15 3.02 13.99 11.87
N PHE A 16 3.41 12.99 12.67
CA PHE A 16 2.59 11.80 12.94
C PHE A 16 1.29 12.13 13.70
N THR A 17 1.29 13.15 14.56
CA THR A 17 0.09 13.60 15.28
C THR A 17 -0.93 14.12 14.29
N VAL A 18 -0.49 14.99 13.36
CA VAL A 18 -1.34 15.53 12.29
C VAL A 18 -1.85 14.40 11.39
N LEU A 19 -1.00 13.48 10.97
CA LEU A 19 -1.39 12.35 10.14
C LEU A 19 -2.43 11.43 10.83
N ARG A 20 -2.36 11.26 12.16
CA ARG A 20 -3.35 10.51 12.94
C ARG A 20 -4.67 11.26 13.04
N GLU A 21 -4.63 12.57 13.29
CA GLU A 21 -5.83 13.43 13.36
C GLU A 21 -6.56 13.49 12.01
N GLU A 22 -5.82 13.50 10.90
CA GLU A 22 -6.37 13.39 9.54
C GLU A 22 -6.88 11.97 9.22
N GLY A 23 -6.64 11.01 10.12
CA GLY A 23 -7.03 9.61 10.00
C GLY A 23 -6.30 8.85 8.88
N TYR A 24 -5.07 9.27 8.53
CA TYR A 24 -4.22 8.57 7.57
C TYR A 24 -3.51 7.37 8.19
N ILE A 25 -3.00 7.55 9.40
CA ILE A 25 -2.34 6.51 10.19
C ILE A 25 -3.12 6.23 11.47
N GLU A 26 -2.91 5.05 12.02
CA GLU A 26 -3.52 4.59 13.27
C GLU A 26 -2.49 4.55 14.40
N GLU A 27 -2.93 4.35 15.64
CA GLU A 27 -2.04 4.28 16.80
C GLU A 27 -0.99 3.17 16.68
N GLN A 28 -1.35 2.04 16.08
CA GLN A 28 -0.41 0.95 15.80
C GLN A 28 0.74 1.36 14.86
N ASP A 29 0.52 2.33 13.95
CA ASP A 29 1.55 2.82 13.03
C ASP A 29 2.56 3.71 13.74
N ILE A 30 2.11 4.42 14.77
CA ILE A 30 2.96 5.25 15.63
C ILE A 30 3.80 4.35 16.54
N LEU A 31 3.16 3.38 17.20
CA LEU A 31 3.83 2.44 18.09
C LEU A 31 4.81 1.55 17.33
N GLY A 32 4.44 1.12 16.12
CA GLY A 32 5.23 0.27 15.23
C GLY A 32 6.15 1.03 14.28
N LYS A 33 6.38 2.34 14.45
CA LYS A 33 7.15 3.16 13.49
C LYS A 33 8.59 2.66 13.25
N ASP A 34 9.16 1.96 14.23
CA ASP A 34 10.51 1.41 14.17
C ASP A 34 10.55 -0.06 13.69
N GLU A 35 9.39 -0.67 13.46
CA GLU A 35 9.27 -2.03 12.93
C GLU A 35 9.59 -2.06 11.43
N ILE A 36 9.97 -3.26 10.95
CA ILE A 36 10.21 -3.50 9.53
C ILE A 36 8.88 -3.41 8.78
N LEU A 37 8.88 -2.65 7.69
CA LEU A 37 7.73 -2.56 6.79
C LEU A 37 7.49 -3.89 6.07
N ASP A 38 6.31 -4.48 6.25
CA ASP A 38 5.82 -5.60 5.44
C ASP A 38 4.94 -5.10 4.28
N ARG A 39 4.72 -5.96 3.27
CA ARG A 39 3.99 -5.61 2.05
C ARG A 39 2.53 -5.27 2.31
N ARG A 40 1.85 -5.95 3.25
CA ARG A 40 0.45 -5.62 3.59
C ARG A 40 0.33 -4.25 4.26
N THR A 41 1.28 -3.86 5.10
CA THR A 41 1.32 -2.55 5.74
C THR A 41 1.58 -1.47 4.71
N ALA A 42 2.52 -1.70 3.78
CA ALA A 42 2.76 -0.82 2.65
C ALA A 42 1.50 -0.63 1.79
N ALA A 43 0.80 -1.73 1.47
CA ALA A 43 -0.45 -1.69 0.71
C ALA A 43 -1.54 -0.87 1.41
N ARG A 44 -1.74 -1.07 2.71
CA ARG A 44 -2.72 -0.31 3.49
C ARG A 44 -2.40 1.18 3.50
N LEU A 45 -1.17 1.54 3.89
CA LEU A 45 -0.74 2.94 3.99
C LEU A 45 -0.89 3.65 2.63
N MET A 46 -0.37 3.07 1.55
CA MET A 46 -0.51 3.67 0.23
C MET A 46 -1.96 3.79 -0.22
N HIS A 47 -2.79 2.76 -0.03
CA HIS A 47 -4.19 2.80 -0.43
C HIS A 47 -4.95 3.92 0.31
N ILE A 48 -4.73 4.08 1.62
CA ILE A 48 -5.35 5.17 2.40
C ILE A 48 -4.83 6.53 1.91
N TYR A 49 -3.52 6.65 1.64
CA TYR A 49 -2.93 7.88 1.14
C TYR A 49 -3.56 8.31 -0.21
N MET A 50 -3.70 7.36 -1.13
CA MET A 50 -4.31 7.58 -2.44
C MET A 50 -5.73 8.13 -2.34
N LYS A 51 -6.54 7.58 -1.43
CA LYS A 51 -7.92 8.03 -1.23
C LYS A 51 -7.99 9.39 -0.59
N LYS A 52 -7.23 9.61 0.49
CA LYS A 52 -7.34 10.82 1.32
C LYS A 52 -6.63 12.03 0.71
N TYR A 53 -5.42 11.86 0.20
CA TYR A 53 -4.59 12.98 -0.24
C TYR A 53 -4.52 13.12 -1.76
N LEU A 54 -4.69 12.02 -2.51
CA LEU A 54 -4.67 12.07 -3.97
C LEU A 54 -6.07 12.11 -4.60
N GLY A 55 -7.12 11.85 -3.81
CA GLY A 55 -8.51 11.84 -4.26
C GLY A 55 -8.84 10.71 -5.24
N LEU A 56 -8.04 9.64 -5.26
CA LEU A 56 -8.23 8.52 -6.18
C LEU A 56 -9.30 7.58 -5.65
N LYS A 57 -10.23 7.19 -6.53
CA LYS A 57 -11.26 6.20 -6.24
C LYS A 57 -10.71 4.79 -6.47
N ASP A 58 -11.18 3.85 -5.66
CA ASP A 58 -10.91 2.42 -5.85
C ASP A 58 -11.43 1.98 -7.23
N PRO A 59 -10.78 1.02 -7.90
CA PRO A 59 -11.35 0.36 -9.08
C PRO A 59 -12.75 -0.20 -8.79
N THR A 60 -13.67 -0.09 -9.75
CA THR A 60 -15.02 -0.64 -9.64
C THR A 60 -15.03 -2.18 -9.64
N ASP A 61 -14.00 -2.78 -10.23
CA ASP A 61 -13.79 -4.22 -10.27
C ASP A 61 -12.37 -4.56 -9.78
N ILE A 62 -12.32 -5.36 -8.73
CA ILE A 62 -11.07 -5.89 -8.15
C ILE A 62 -10.94 -7.40 -8.34
N SER A 63 -11.85 -8.04 -9.09
CA SER A 63 -11.89 -9.50 -9.28
C SER A 63 -10.61 -10.07 -9.89
N GLN A 64 -9.84 -9.26 -10.62
CA GLN A 64 -8.51 -9.64 -11.11
C GLN A 64 -7.55 -10.04 -9.98
N ALA A 65 -7.70 -9.47 -8.79
CA ALA A 65 -6.89 -9.84 -7.62
C ALA A 65 -7.26 -11.22 -7.06
N TYR A 66 -8.42 -11.81 -7.42
CA TYR A 66 -8.85 -13.10 -6.87
C TYR A 66 -7.99 -14.28 -7.35
N CYS A 67 -7.09 -14.04 -8.31
CA CYS A 67 -6.05 -15.00 -8.66
C CYS A 67 -4.97 -15.16 -7.58
N LEU A 68 -4.87 -14.21 -6.63
CA LEU A 68 -3.91 -14.24 -5.53
C LEU A 68 -4.38 -15.22 -4.46
N ARG A 69 -3.60 -16.28 -4.24
CA ARG A 69 -3.99 -17.37 -3.35
C ARG A 69 -4.08 -16.93 -1.88
N ASP A 70 -3.26 -15.99 -1.47
CA ASP A 70 -3.15 -15.45 -0.11
C ASP A 70 -3.99 -14.18 0.12
N LEU A 71 -4.82 -13.76 -0.85
CA LEU A 71 -5.57 -12.50 -0.76
C LEU A 71 -6.45 -12.41 0.49
N PHE A 72 -7.07 -13.53 0.85
CA PHE A 72 -8.08 -13.59 1.92
C PHE A 72 -7.54 -14.12 3.26
N ASP A 73 -6.22 -14.35 3.38
CA ASP A 73 -5.59 -14.75 4.64
C ASP A 73 -5.78 -13.68 5.73
N CYS A 74 -5.86 -12.42 5.32
CA CYS A 74 -6.22 -11.29 6.17
C CYS A 74 -7.43 -10.54 5.58
N ARG A 75 -8.62 -10.75 6.16
CA ARG A 75 -9.87 -10.13 5.67
C ARG A 75 -9.84 -8.60 5.64
N ILE A 76 -9.19 -7.98 6.64
CA ILE A 76 -9.07 -6.51 6.70
C ILE A 76 -8.04 -5.98 5.68
N CYS A 77 -7.06 -6.79 5.30
CA CYS A 77 -6.01 -6.40 4.35
C CYS A 77 -6.46 -6.59 2.88
N ALA A 78 -7.38 -7.54 2.63
CA ALA A 78 -7.76 -7.98 1.29
C ALA A 78 -8.13 -6.84 0.35
N GLN A 79 -8.92 -5.86 0.80
CA GLN A 79 -9.31 -4.72 -0.03
C GLN A 79 -8.09 -3.87 -0.43
N HIS A 80 -7.18 -3.57 0.50
CA HIS A 80 -5.99 -2.78 0.21
C HIS A 80 -5.07 -3.52 -0.77
N ILE A 81 -4.83 -4.80 -0.54
CA ILE A 81 -4.01 -5.64 -1.41
C ILE A 81 -4.61 -5.70 -2.82
N ALA A 82 -5.92 -5.96 -2.92
CA ALA A 82 -6.60 -6.08 -4.21
C ALA A 82 -6.53 -4.78 -5.03
N VAL A 83 -6.78 -3.63 -4.41
CA VAL A 83 -6.70 -2.33 -5.09
C VAL A 83 -5.26 -2.06 -5.57
N MET A 84 -4.26 -2.25 -4.70
CA MET A 84 -2.87 -2.00 -5.06
C MET A 84 -2.37 -2.94 -6.16
N TYR A 85 -2.85 -4.19 -6.17
CA TYR A 85 -2.55 -5.17 -7.21
C TYR A 85 -3.22 -4.83 -8.55
N VAL A 86 -4.53 -4.56 -8.56
CA VAL A 86 -5.28 -4.23 -9.78
C VAL A 86 -4.77 -2.94 -10.44
N LEU A 87 -4.38 -1.95 -9.64
CA LEU A 87 -3.75 -0.73 -10.16
C LEU A 87 -2.32 -0.96 -10.69
N GLY A 88 -1.76 -2.15 -10.47
CA GLY A 88 -0.40 -2.51 -10.88
C GLY A 88 0.69 -1.76 -10.11
N ILE A 89 0.37 -1.26 -8.91
CA ILE A 89 1.33 -0.55 -8.05
C ILE A 89 2.19 -1.58 -7.30
N MET A 90 1.55 -2.62 -6.74
CA MET A 90 2.24 -3.73 -6.08
C MET A 90 2.02 -5.03 -6.84
N LYS A 91 3.11 -5.71 -7.21
CA LYS A 91 3.06 -6.95 -8.00
C LYS A 91 3.03 -8.17 -7.10
N ALA A 92 2.38 -9.22 -7.56
CA ALA A 92 2.49 -10.54 -6.95
C ALA A 92 3.77 -11.27 -7.39
N VAL A 93 4.18 -12.25 -6.61
CA VAL A 93 5.22 -13.21 -6.96
C VAL A 93 4.58 -14.51 -7.41
N LYS A 94 5.22 -15.22 -8.36
CA LYS A 94 4.78 -16.53 -8.80
C LYS A 94 5.59 -17.60 -8.07
N ILE A 95 4.91 -18.43 -7.28
CA ILE A 95 5.50 -19.57 -6.58
C ILE A 95 4.83 -20.84 -7.13
N ASN A 96 5.59 -21.61 -7.90
CA ASN A 96 5.06 -22.70 -8.73
C ASN A 96 3.93 -22.19 -9.63
N ASP A 97 2.73 -22.76 -9.53
CA ASP A 97 1.55 -22.36 -10.31
C ASP A 97 0.66 -21.32 -9.61
N PHE A 98 1.08 -20.81 -8.45
CA PHE A 98 0.28 -19.88 -7.66
C PHE A 98 0.81 -18.45 -7.74
N MET A 99 -0.11 -17.50 -7.87
CA MET A 99 0.17 -16.08 -7.67
C MET A 99 -0.02 -15.76 -6.20
N ILE A 100 1.00 -15.18 -5.57
CA ILE A 100 1.07 -14.90 -4.13
C ILE A 100 1.43 -13.42 -3.98
N PHE A 101 0.66 -12.68 -3.19
CA PHE A 101 1.00 -11.29 -2.85
C PHE A 101 2.21 -11.22 -1.92
N ASP A 102 2.38 -12.22 -1.08
CA ASP A 102 3.46 -12.37 -0.10
C ASP A 102 3.35 -11.28 0.99
N SER A 103 2.22 -11.29 1.69
CA SER A 103 1.81 -10.22 2.62
C SER A 103 2.85 -9.87 3.69
N PHE A 104 3.64 -10.84 4.14
CA PHE A 104 4.59 -10.72 5.23
C PHE A 104 6.03 -10.48 4.76
N ALA A 105 6.30 -10.52 3.45
CA ALA A 105 7.64 -10.21 2.99
C ALA A 105 8.03 -8.76 3.32
N LYS A 106 9.29 -8.62 3.75
CA LYS A 106 9.92 -7.35 4.05
C LYS A 106 9.99 -6.50 2.79
N VAL A 107 9.63 -5.24 2.91
CA VAL A 107 9.80 -4.23 1.86
C VAL A 107 11.18 -3.59 1.98
N GLU A 108 11.99 -3.78 0.94
CA GLU A 108 13.29 -3.11 0.83
C GLU A 108 13.12 -1.67 0.33
N GLU A 109 14.14 -0.84 0.57
CA GLU A 109 14.08 0.60 0.26
C GLU A 109 13.78 0.88 -1.23
N GLN A 110 14.48 0.18 -2.13
CA GLN A 110 14.25 0.32 -3.57
C GLN A 110 12.83 -0.11 -3.99
N GLU A 111 12.27 -1.11 -3.32
CA GLU A 111 10.92 -1.60 -3.58
C GLU A 111 9.88 -0.56 -3.10
N ALA A 112 10.07 0.00 -1.90
CA ALA A 112 9.26 1.09 -1.38
C ALA A 112 9.25 2.31 -2.29
N ASP A 113 10.43 2.75 -2.76
CA ASP A 113 10.56 3.87 -3.70
C ASP A 113 9.81 3.63 -5.00
N ASN A 114 9.89 2.40 -5.52
CA ASN A 114 9.16 2.02 -6.73
C ASN A 114 7.65 2.07 -6.52
N TYR A 115 7.16 1.64 -5.36
CA TYR A 115 5.74 1.74 -5.04
C TYR A 115 5.24 3.17 -5.00
N ILE A 116 5.99 4.07 -4.34
CA ILE A 116 5.65 5.49 -4.27
C ILE A 116 5.64 6.11 -5.67
N LYS A 117 6.67 5.82 -6.49
CA LYS A 117 6.74 6.29 -7.89
C LYS A 117 5.55 5.81 -8.73
N MET A 118 5.21 4.53 -8.63
CA MET A 118 4.08 3.94 -9.35
C MET A 118 2.73 4.54 -8.91
N MET A 119 2.55 4.74 -7.60
CA MET A 119 1.37 5.39 -7.04
C MET A 119 1.19 6.82 -7.58
N LEU A 120 2.25 7.64 -7.56
CA LEU A 120 2.21 9.01 -8.06
C LEU A 120 2.00 9.06 -9.58
N HIS A 121 2.65 8.16 -10.33
CA HIS A 121 2.45 8.03 -11.77
C HIS A 121 0.98 7.71 -12.10
N ARG A 122 0.37 6.74 -11.41
CA ARG A 122 -1.06 6.41 -11.58
C ARG A 122 -1.96 7.59 -11.25
N SER A 123 -1.67 8.32 -10.17
CA SER A 123 -2.41 9.52 -9.81
C SER A 123 -2.42 10.56 -10.93
N ASN A 124 -1.28 10.80 -11.56
CA ASN A 124 -1.16 11.75 -12.66
C ASN A 124 -1.90 11.27 -13.92
N MET A 125 -1.85 9.98 -14.26
CA MET A 125 -2.59 9.43 -15.40
C MET A 125 -4.11 9.57 -15.22
N MET A 126 -4.63 9.33 -14.02
CA MET A 126 -6.07 9.37 -13.73
C MET A 126 -6.63 10.79 -13.61
N LYS A 127 -5.79 11.81 -13.45
CA LYS A 127 -6.21 13.23 -13.46
C LYS A 127 -6.37 13.80 -14.88
N ILE A 128 -5.89 13.10 -15.90
CA ILE A 128 -5.93 13.54 -17.30
C ILE A 128 -7.15 12.92 -18.04
N LEU A 129 -7.87 12.00 -17.39
CA LEU A 129 -9.11 11.38 -17.86
C LEU A 129 -10.33 12.00 -17.17
#